data_AF-A0A971DRG8-F1
#
_entry.id   AF-A0A971DRG8-F1
#
_cell.length_a   1.000
_cell.length_b   1.000
_cell.length_c   1.000
_cell.angle_alpha   90.00
_cell.angle_beta   90.00
_cell.angle_gamma   90.00
#
_symmetry.space_group_name_H-M   'P 1'
#
loop_
_entity.id
_entity.type
_entity.pdbx_description
1 polymer ?
#
loop_
_entity_poly.entity_id
_entity_poly.type
_entity_poly.pdbx_seq_one_letter_code
_entity_poly.pdbx_strand_id
1 'polypeptide(L)'
;MDDPDFSLDNNERIEVIVKFNGDILEISRNLRAEVEILLQGYAIITIDQADIPKLYSYIQVEALELPKNLYITSQYNLISSCIRSVQNDRNLNLTGSGVVVAVIDSGIDYTHLDFRNENGSSRILYIWDQTQSGTPPAGFSTGAEYTQQQINNALQSENPFQIVPSTDTNGHGTAVAGIAAGNGRESNGGNIGVAPEADLIIVKAGTRGFASFARNTELMRGVKYVIEKARQLNKPLAINMSFGMNNNSHRGDSLFETYLSDMSTEWKNCIVIPTGNAGSAGHHYYGTLESNSTKDIEFFTIEGLNTFYISMWKNFVDTLSVELVFPGGASSGIIGIESQIKNVRIGNVQLTVLYGQPTHYS
;
A
#
# COMPACT_ATOMS: atom_id res chain seq x y z
N MET A 1 13.07 13.63 -4.83
CA MET A 1 12.57 13.37 -3.45
C MET A 1 12.88 11.91 -3.24
N ASP A 2 14.05 11.61 -2.67
CA ASP A 2 14.58 10.26 -2.67
C ASP A 2 14.39 9.65 -1.27
N ASP A 3 13.55 8.63 -1.13
CA ASP A 3 13.34 7.97 0.16
C ASP A 3 14.67 7.35 0.66
N PRO A 4 15.13 7.58 1.90
CA PRO A 4 16.42 7.09 2.40
C PRO A 4 16.55 5.55 2.50
N ASP A 5 15.49 4.78 2.23
CA ASP A 5 15.59 3.32 2.00
C ASP A 5 16.22 2.96 0.63
N PHE A 6 16.47 3.95 -0.26
CA PHE A 6 17.12 3.73 -1.55
C PHE A 6 18.65 3.86 -1.46
N SER A 7 19.35 2.74 -1.61
CA SER A 7 20.79 2.77 -1.85
C SER A 7 21.05 3.33 -3.26
N LEU A 8 21.98 4.27 -3.40
CA LEU A 8 22.40 4.83 -4.69
C LEU A 8 23.28 3.81 -5.43
N ASP A 9 22.70 2.72 -5.93
CA ASP A 9 23.38 1.81 -6.84
C ASP A 9 22.91 2.09 -8.27
N ASN A 10 23.82 2.58 -9.12
CA ASN A 10 23.50 3.17 -10.44
C ASN A 10 22.88 2.19 -11.47
N ASN A 11 22.66 0.93 -11.10
CA ASN A 11 22.03 -0.10 -11.94
C ASN A 11 20.65 -0.55 -11.42
N GLU A 12 20.11 0.07 -10.37
CA GLU A 12 18.81 -0.31 -9.84
C GLU A 12 17.66 0.27 -10.67
N ARG A 13 16.72 -0.62 -11.04
CA ARG A 13 15.44 -0.27 -11.66
C ARG A 13 14.47 0.11 -10.56
N ILE A 14 13.93 1.31 -10.61
CA ILE A 14 13.05 1.86 -9.60
C ILE A 14 11.70 2.22 -10.20
N GLU A 15 10.63 2.04 -9.42
CA GLU A 15 9.29 2.49 -9.77
C GLU A 15 9.11 3.96 -9.37
N VAL A 16 8.33 4.71 -10.13
CA VAL A 16 7.95 6.09 -9.83
C VAL A 16 6.47 6.25 -10.11
N ILE A 17 5.72 6.78 -9.15
CA ILE A 17 4.31 7.14 -9.33
C ILE A 17 4.28 8.49 -10.03
N VAL A 18 3.48 8.60 -11.09
CA VAL A 18 3.38 9.81 -11.91
C VAL A 18 1.92 10.18 -12.12
N LYS A 19 1.59 11.47 -11.91
CA LYS A 19 0.38 12.09 -12.47
C LYS A 19 0.74 12.64 -13.85
N PHE A 20 -0.07 12.32 -14.85
CA PHE A 20 0.22 12.69 -16.22
C PHE A 20 -0.97 13.21 -17.01
N ASN A 21 -0.65 13.94 -18.07
CA ASN A 21 -1.56 14.26 -19.17
C ASN A 21 -0.98 13.82 -20.52
N GLY A 22 -1.83 13.77 -21.53
CA GLY A 22 -1.41 13.46 -22.90
C GLY A 22 -0.84 12.03 -23.03
N ASP A 23 0.16 11.89 -23.91
CA ASP A 23 0.76 10.59 -24.26
C ASP A 23 1.99 10.27 -23.41
N ILE A 24 1.77 9.64 -22.26
CA ILE A 24 2.84 9.23 -21.33
C ILE A 24 3.76 8.13 -21.90
N LEU A 25 3.32 7.41 -22.94
CA LEU A 25 4.12 6.37 -23.59
C LEU A 25 5.25 6.96 -24.47
N GLU A 26 5.34 8.28 -24.59
CA GLU A 26 6.55 8.93 -25.11
C GLU A 26 7.79 8.59 -24.29
N ILE A 27 7.65 8.45 -22.96
CA ILE A 27 8.78 8.17 -22.06
C ILE A 27 9.40 6.80 -22.37
N SER A 28 8.58 5.75 -22.55
CA SER A 28 9.08 4.40 -22.87
C SER A 28 9.65 4.26 -24.27
N ARG A 29 9.37 5.22 -25.18
CA ARG A 29 9.98 5.26 -26.52
C ARG A 29 11.37 5.90 -26.52
N ASN A 30 11.63 6.81 -25.59
CA ASN A 30 12.86 7.61 -25.56
C ASN A 30 13.84 7.18 -24.46
N LEU A 31 13.33 6.58 -23.38
CA LEU A 31 14.12 6.07 -22.26
C LEU A 31 13.92 4.57 -22.13
N ARG A 32 14.87 3.91 -21.47
CA ARG A 32 14.67 2.54 -21.00
C ARG A 32 13.68 2.59 -19.85
N ALA A 33 12.38 2.63 -20.15
CA ALA A 33 11.32 2.75 -19.16
C ALA A 33 10.14 1.85 -19.52
N GLU A 34 9.53 1.24 -18.51
CA GLU A 34 8.26 0.54 -18.63
C GLU A 34 7.19 1.41 -18.00
N VAL A 35 6.07 1.60 -18.68
CA VAL A 35 4.99 2.50 -18.24
C VAL A 35 3.72 1.68 -18.07
N GLU A 36 3.26 1.58 -16.83
CA GLU A 36 1.99 0.97 -16.47
C GLU A 36 0.96 2.07 -16.23
N ILE A 37 0.08 2.28 -17.21
CA ILE A 37 -1.01 3.27 -17.09
C ILE A 37 -2.04 2.76 -16.09
N LEU A 38 -2.30 3.55 -15.06
CA LEU A 38 -3.40 3.36 -14.11
C LEU A 38 -4.65 4.12 -14.58
N LEU A 39 -5.67 4.18 -13.73
CA LEU A 39 -6.88 4.96 -14.00
C LEU A 39 -6.66 6.44 -13.63
N GLN A 40 -7.52 7.32 -14.15
CA GLN A 40 -7.56 8.75 -13.80
C GLN A 40 -6.24 9.53 -14.02
N GLY A 41 -5.48 9.19 -15.08
CA GLY A 41 -4.26 9.92 -15.44
C GLY A 41 -3.09 9.69 -14.48
N TYR A 42 -3.07 8.55 -13.78
CA TYR A 42 -1.90 8.10 -13.02
C TYR A 42 -1.18 6.99 -13.78
N ALA A 43 0.13 6.90 -13.63
CA ALA A 43 0.94 5.81 -14.14
C ALA A 43 2.01 5.42 -13.13
N ILE A 44 2.49 4.19 -13.22
CA ILE A 44 3.73 3.75 -12.58
C ILE A 44 4.77 3.58 -13.67
N ILE A 45 5.91 4.24 -13.52
CA ILE A 45 7.03 4.16 -14.45
C ILE A 45 8.15 3.38 -13.76
N THR A 46 8.53 2.24 -14.33
CA THR A 46 9.74 1.52 -13.93
C THR A 46 10.89 1.99 -14.81
N ILE A 47 11.90 2.61 -14.23
CA ILE A 47 13.00 3.27 -14.94
C ILE A 47 14.34 3.05 -14.25
N ASP A 48 15.45 3.26 -14.95
CA ASP A 48 16.77 3.28 -14.32
C ASP A 48 16.87 4.51 -13.38
N GLN A 49 17.37 4.34 -12.16
CA GLN A 49 17.40 5.42 -11.16
C GLN A 49 18.08 6.70 -11.67
N ALA A 50 19.15 6.55 -12.46
CA ALA A 50 19.89 7.66 -13.06
C ALA A 50 19.07 8.50 -14.07
N ASP A 51 17.95 7.95 -14.57
CA ASP A 51 17.09 8.59 -15.55
C ASP A 51 15.87 9.29 -14.91
N ILE A 52 15.63 9.14 -13.60
CA ILE A 52 14.54 9.85 -12.89
C ILE A 52 14.60 11.38 -13.13
N PRO A 53 15.77 12.05 -13.04
CA PRO A 53 15.83 13.50 -13.29
C PRO A 53 15.37 13.91 -14.69
N LYS A 54 15.43 12.99 -15.66
CA LYS A 54 14.95 13.25 -17.03
C LYS A 54 13.42 13.32 -17.10
N LEU A 55 12.69 12.72 -16.14
CA LEU A 55 11.22 12.76 -16.13
C LEU A 55 10.68 14.20 -16.00
N TYR A 56 11.41 15.09 -15.30
CA TYR A 56 11.02 16.50 -15.15
C TYR A 56 11.03 17.31 -16.45
N SER A 57 11.65 16.80 -17.52
CA SER A 57 11.67 17.50 -18.82
C SER A 57 10.50 17.12 -19.74
N TYR A 58 9.71 16.11 -19.38
CA TYR A 58 8.53 15.69 -20.14
C TYR A 58 7.32 16.53 -19.74
N ILE A 59 6.73 17.23 -20.71
CA ILE A 59 5.53 18.07 -20.49
C ILE A 59 4.30 17.27 -20.04
N GLN A 60 4.31 15.97 -20.32
CA GLN A 60 3.27 15.03 -19.92
C GLN A 60 3.30 14.74 -18.41
N VAL A 61 4.45 14.93 -17.75
CA VAL A 61 4.63 14.65 -16.32
C VAL A 61 4.20 15.89 -15.53
N GLU A 62 3.08 15.77 -14.82
CA GLU A 62 2.55 16.86 -13.97
C GLU A 62 3.19 16.83 -12.58
N ALA A 63 3.37 15.62 -12.05
CA ALA A 63 3.96 15.37 -10.75
C ALA A 63 4.54 13.96 -10.67
N LEU A 64 5.52 13.78 -9.79
CA LEU A 64 6.11 12.48 -9.49
C LEU A 64 6.29 12.26 -8.00
N GLU A 65 6.15 11.01 -7.57
CA GLU A 65 6.35 10.55 -6.20
C GLU A 65 7.09 9.21 -6.25
N LEU A 66 8.12 9.04 -5.41
CA LEU A 66 8.77 7.73 -5.27
C LEU A 66 7.91 6.78 -4.43
N PRO A 67 8.00 5.47 -4.68
CA PRO A 67 7.25 4.47 -3.95
C PRO A 67 7.69 4.46 -2.49
N LYS A 68 6.71 4.29 -1.60
CA LYS A 68 6.90 4.27 -0.15
C LYS A 68 6.44 2.94 0.41
N ASN A 69 7.14 2.50 1.46
CA ASN A 69 6.82 1.29 2.20
C ASN A 69 5.57 1.48 3.08
N LEU A 70 4.67 0.50 3.04
CA LEU A 70 3.54 0.35 3.95
C LEU A 70 3.70 -0.89 4.83
N TYR A 71 3.08 -0.80 5.99
CA TYR A 71 3.09 -1.80 7.03
C TYR A 71 1.68 -2.29 7.29
N ILE A 72 1.58 -3.56 7.63
CA ILE A 72 0.31 -4.17 8.05
C ILE A 72 -0.16 -3.54 9.36
N THR A 73 -1.45 -3.24 9.45
CA THR A 73 -2.08 -2.70 10.66
C THR A 73 -3.14 -3.68 11.16
N SER A 74 -2.95 -4.25 12.36
CA SER A 74 -3.93 -5.13 12.99
C SER A 74 -4.35 -4.63 14.37
N GLN A 75 -5.66 -4.61 14.62
CA GLN A 75 -6.24 -4.74 15.96
C GLN A 75 -7.48 -5.63 15.85
N TYR A 76 -7.48 -6.75 16.57
CA TYR A 76 -8.62 -7.65 16.63
C TYR A 76 -9.64 -7.12 17.62
N ASN A 77 -10.89 -6.87 17.20
CA ASN A 77 -12.10 -7.01 18.03
C ASN A 77 -13.39 -6.80 17.20
N LEU A 78 -13.98 -7.90 16.69
CA LEU A 78 -15.33 -7.89 16.10
C LEU A 78 -16.43 -7.53 17.12
N ILE A 79 -16.17 -7.73 18.41
CA ILE A 79 -17.16 -7.57 19.50
C ILE A 79 -17.45 -6.09 19.79
N SER A 80 -16.50 -5.19 19.57
CA SER A 80 -16.66 -3.75 19.83
C SER A 80 -17.43 -2.98 18.75
N SER A 81 -17.60 -3.56 17.56
CA SER A 81 -18.17 -2.85 16.39
C SER A 81 -19.70 -2.95 16.26
N CYS A 82 -20.40 -3.54 17.26
CA CYS A 82 -21.86 -3.73 17.31
C CYS A 82 -22.51 -4.40 16.06
N ILE A 83 -21.72 -5.00 15.16
CA ILE A 83 -22.17 -5.50 13.86
C ILE A 83 -23.22 -6.61 13.95
N ARG A 84 -23.20 -7.39 15.04
CA ARG A 84 -24.18 -8.44 15.32
C ARG A 84 -25.62 -7.91 15.39
N SER A 85 -25.83 -6.63 15.72
CA SER A 85 -27.17 -6.04 15.75
C SER A 85 -27.80 -5.93 14.36
N VAL A 86 -27.01 -5.63 13.33
CA VAL A 86 -27.46 -5.55 11.93
C VAL A 86 -27.69 -6.96 11.35
N GLN A 87 -26.81 -7.91 11.67
CA GLN A 87 -26.95 -9.30 11.21
C GLN A 87 -28.13 -10.04 11.85
N ASN A 88 -28.45 -9.72 13.11
CA ASN A 88 -29.57 -10.33 13.84
C ASN A 88 -30.90 -9.58 13.64
N ASP A 89 -30.91 -8.46 12.92
CA ASP A 89 -32.16 -7.82 12.54
C ASP A 89 -32.83 -8.65 11.44
N ARG A 90 -33.77 -9.50 11.87
CA ARG A 90 -34.55 -10.41 11.03
C ARG A 90 -35.32 -9.72 9.90
N ASN A 91 -35.39 -8.39 9.89
CA ASN A 91 -36.11 -7.63 8.87
C ASN A 91 -35.24 -7.21 7.67
N LEU A 92 -33.91 -7.20 7.81
CA LEU A 92 -33.02 -6.67 6.76
C LEU A 92 -32.41 -7.76 5.86
N ASN A 93 -32.13 -8.96 6.39
CA ASN A 93 -31.53 -10.09 5.64
C ASN A 93 -30.32 -9.69 4.76
N LEU A 94 -29.47 -8.79 5.25
CA LEU A 94 -28.29 -8.30 4.51
C LEU A 94 -27.09 -9.21 4.76
N THR A 95 -26.77 -10.08 3.80
CA THR A 95 -25.69 -11.07 3.88
C THR A 95 -24.45 -10.72 3.05
N GLY A 96 -24.54 -9.65 2.25
CA GLY A 96 -23.51 -9.28 1.26
C GLY A 96 -23.66 -10.00 -0.09
N SER A 97 -24.70 -10.82 -0.27
CA SER A 97 -24.99 -11.47 -1.55
C SER A 97 -25.07 -10.48 -2.71
N GLY A 98 -24.38 -10.80 -3.82
CA GLY A 98 -24.29 -9.95 -5.01
C GLY A 98 -23.24 -8.83 -4.94
N VAL A 99 -22.52 -8.70 -3.83
CA VAL A 99 -21.41 -7.75 -3.65
C VAL A 99 -20.07 -8.51 -3.66
N VAL A 100 -19.03 -7.86 -4.15
CA VAL A 100 -17.65 -8.33 -4.04
C VAL A 100 -16.94 -7.62 -2.89
N VAL A 101 -16.31 -8.39 -2.02
CA VAL A 101 -15.33 -7.89 -1.05
C VAL A 101 -13.93 -8.16 -1.61
N ALA A 102 -13.18 -7.09 -1.86
CA ALA A 102 -11.78 -7.16 -2.23
C ALA A 102 -10.89 -7.00 -1.00
N VAL A 103 -9.93 -7.91 -0.83
CA VAL A 103 -8.90 -7.83 0.22
C VAL A 103 -7.55 -7.71 -0.46
N ILE A 104 -6.92 -6.55 -0.30
CA ILE A 104 -5.54 -6.29 -0.75
C ILE A 104 -4.67 -6.35 0.50
N ASP A 105 -3.92 -7.45 0.67
CA ASP A 105 -3.23 -7.80 1.93
C ASP A 105 -2.10 -8.83 1.69
N SER A 106 -1.72 -9.63 2.69
CA SER A 106 -0.67 -10.66 2.64
C SER A 106 -1.05 -11.92 1.85
N GLY A 107 -2.26 -11.98 1.32
CA GLY A 107 -2.83 -13.11 0.59
C GLY A 107 -4.02 -13.73 1.31
N ILE A 108 -4.34 -14.98 0.95
CA ILE A 108 -5.38 -15.77 1.62
C ILE A 108 -5.00 -17.25 1.66
N ASP A 109 -5.39 -17.95 2.73
CA ASP A 109 -5.58 -19.40 2.67
C ASP A 109 -6.91 -19.72 1.98
N TYR A 110 -6.86 -19.96 0.68
CA TYR A 110 -8.04 -20.28 -0.12
C TYR A 110 -8.63 -21.67 0.17
N THR A 111 -7.93 -22.52 0.94
CA THR A 111 -8.39 -23.89 1.25
C THR A 111 -9.36 -23.94 2.43
N HIS A 112 -9.34 -22.89 3.27
CA HIS A 112 -10.17 -22.76 4.47
C HIS A 112 -11.67 -22.85 4.15
N LEU A 113 -12.45 -23.61 4.94
CA LEU A 113 -13.87 -23.87 4.66
C LEU A 113 -14.72 -22.60 4.66
N ASP A 114 -14.32 -21.61 5.44
CA ASP A 114 -15.02 -20.33 5.48
C ASP A 114 -15.07 -19.65 4.13
N PHE A 115 -14.09 -19.83 3.23
CA PHE A 115 -14.07 -19.18 1.90
C PHE A 115 -14.67 -20.06 0.78
N ARG A 116 -15.42 -21.09 1.16
CA ARG A 116 -16.02 -22.07 0.25
C ARG A 116 -17.54 -22.10 0.38
N ASN A 117 -18.21 -22.26 -0.74
CA ASN A 117 -19.64 -22.54 -0.83
C ASN A 117 -19.98 -23.90 -0.19
N GLU A 118 -21.25 -24.13 0.09
CA GLU A 118 -21.75 -25.39 0.65
C GLU A 118 -21.39 -26.61 -0.22
N ASN A 119 -21.44 -26.45 -1.54
CA ASN A 119 -21.05 -27.48 -2.50
C ASN A 119 -19.53 -27.72 -2.59
N GLY A 120 -18.73 -27.04 -1.76
CA GLY A 120 -17.27 -27.16 -1.70
C GLY A 120 -16.49 -26.33 -2.71
N SER A 121 -17.15 -25.64 -3.66
CA SER A 121 -16.50 -24.68 -4.57
C SER A 121 -16.06 -23.42 -3.84
N SER A 122 -15.11 -22.68 -4.39
CA SER A 122 -14.58 -21.44 -3.84
C SER A 122 -15.57 -20.27 -3.99
N ARG A 123 -15.64 -19.39 -2.99
CA ARG A 123 -16.25 -18.05 -3.08
C ARG A 123 -15.26 -16.99 -3.60
N ILE A 124 -13.99 -17.36 -3.74
CA ILE A 124 -12.95 -16.48 -4.26
C ILE A 124 -12.99 -16.53 -5.78
N LEU A 125 -13.37 -15.41 -6.39
CA LEU A 125 -13.48 -15.25 -7.83
C LEU A 125 -12.12 -15.16 -8.49
N TYR A 126 -11.21 -14.42 -7.86
CA TYR A 126 -9.84 -14.24 -8.34
C TYR A 126 -8.86 -14.09 -7.19
N ILE A 127 -7.65 -14.63 -7.37
CA ILE A 127 -6.47 -14.31 -6.57
C ILE A 127 -5.43 -13.72 -7.53
N TRP A 128 -4.93 -12.54 -7.23
CA TRP A 128 -3.73 -12.01 -7.86
C TRP A 128 -2.59 -12.01 -6.84
N ASP A 129 -1.59 -12.89 -7.04
CA ASP A 129 -0.37 -12.88 -6.25
C ASP A 129 0.70 -12.06 -6.97
N GLN A 130 0.90 -10.81 -6.53
CA GLN A 130 1.89 -9.90 -7.11
C GLN A 130 3.33 -10.37 -6.89
N THR A 131 3.55 -11.31 -5.97
CA THR A 131 4.88 -11.78 -5.56
C THR A 131 5.40 -12.93 -6.42
N GLN A 132 4.58 -13.42 -7.36
CA GLN A 132 4.85 -14.61 -8.15
C GLN A 132 5.27 -14.30 -9.59
N SER A 133 6.14 -15.15 -10.11
CA SER A 133 6.49 -15.18 -11.53
C SER A 133 5.51 -16.09 -12.27
N GLY A 134 4.31 -15.59 -12.57
CA GLY A 134 3.28 -16.32 -13.34
C GLY A 134 2.72 -15.47 -14.48
N THR A 135 1.45 -15.69 -14.82
CA THR A 135 0.75 -14.88 -15.82
C THR A 135 0.09 -13.69 -15.11
N PRO A 136 0.56 -12.45 -15.31
CA PRO A 136 -0.06 -11.28 -14.70
C PRO A 136 -1.44 -11.01 -15.31
N PRO A 137 -2.34 -10.31 -14.60
CA PRO A 137 -3.58 -9.81 -15.18
C PRO A 137 -3.29 -8.88 -16.37
N ALA A 138 -4.25 -8.77 -17.30
CA ALA A 138 -4.11 -7.89 -18.45
C ALA A 138 -3.85 -6.43 -18.02
N GLY A 139 -2.83 -5.80 -18.61
CA GLY A 139 -2.44 -4.42 -18.28
C GLY A 139 -1.46 -4.28 -17.11
N PHE A 140 -0.91 -5.38 -16.60
CA PHE A 140 0.15 -5.40 -15.59
C PHE A 140 1.33 -6.26 -16.07
N SER A 141 2.53 -5.94 -15.60
CA SER A 141 3.77 -6.61 -16.01
C SER A 141 4.20 -7.79 -15.12
N THR A 142 3.71 -7.85 -13.87
CA THR A 142 4.19 -8.79 -12.84
C THR A 142 3.07 -9.47 -12.06
N GLY A 143 3.41 -10.60 -11.42
CA GLY A 143 2.48 -11.40 -10.61
C GLY A 143 1.87 -12.59 -11.36
N ALA A 144 0.97 -13.29 -10.67
CA ALA A 144 0.21 -14.42 -11.18
C ALA A 144 -1.28 -14.27 -10.83
N GLU A 145 -2.16 -14.28 -11.83
CA GLU A 145 -3.61 -14.33 -11.65
C GLU A 145 -4.12 -15.78 -11.64
N TYR A 146 -4.96 -16.10 -10.67
CA TYR A 146 -5.67 -17.36 -10.54
C TYR A 146 -7.17 -17.11 -10.55
N THR A 147 -7.87 -17.75 -11.48
CA THR A 147 -9.33 -17.70 -11.62
C THR A 147 -10.02 -18.65 -10.65
N GLN A 148 -11.30 -18.41 -10.36
CA GLN A 148 -12.14 -19.32 -9.58
C GLN A 148 -12.11 -20.76 -10.11
N GLN A 149 -12.03 -20.95 -11.42
CA GLN A 149 -11.93 -22.28 -12.02
C GLN A 149 -10.62 -22.98 -11.61
N GLN A 150 -9.48 -22.29 -11.67
CA GLN A 150 -8.20 -22.85 -11.23
C GLN A 150 -8.21 -23.13 -9.72
N ILE A 151 -8.81 -22.24 -8.92
CA ILE A 151 -8.96 -22.43 -7.47
C ILE A 151 -9.83 -23.66 -7.18
N ASN A 152 -10.96 -23.82 -7.87
CA ASN A 152 -11.82 -25.00 -7.74
C ASN A 152 -11.11 -26.29 -8.13
N ASN A 153 -10.32 -26.27 -9.20
CA ASN A 153 -9.50 -27.42 -9.59
C ASN A 153 -8.44 -27.73 -8.52
N ALA A 154 -7.82 -26.71 -7.93
CA ALA A 154 -6.88 -26.87 -6.82
C ALA A 154 -7.55 -27.49 -5.59
N LEU A 155 -8.75 -27.05 -5.23
CA LEU A 155 -9.52 -27.56 -4.09
C LEU A 155 -9.96 -29.03 -4.24
N GLN A 156 -9.92 -29.60 -5.45
CA GLN A 156 -10.19 -31.02 -5.71
C GLN A 156 -8.92 -31.88 -5.66
N SER A 157 -7.74 -31.28 -5.63
CA SER A 157 -6.45 -31.97 -5.57
C SER A 157 -6.05 -32.28 -4.13
N GLU A 158 -5.33 -33.39 -3.93
CA GLU A 158 -4.64 -33.68 -2.65
C GLU A 158 -3.52 -32.67 -2.37
N ASN A 159 -3.02 -31.98 -3.40
CA ASN A 159 -1.98 -30.97 -3.30
C ASN A 159 -2.43 -29.64 -3.97
N PRO A 160 -3.38 -28.89 -3.36
CA PRO A 160 -3.94 -27.67 -3.96
C PRO A 160 -2.87 -26.64 -4.36
N PHE A 161 -1.85 -26.46 -3.51
CA PHE A 161 -0.78 -25.48 -3.72
C PHE A 161 0.19 -25.82 -4.86
N GLN A 162 0.11 -27.01 -5.46
CA GLN A 162 0.83 -27.28 -6.72
C GLN A 162 0.11 -26.68 -7.93
N ILE A 163 -1.21 -26.48 -7.85
CA ILE A 163 -2.04 -25.93 -8.94
C ILE A 163 -2.18 -24.41 -8.77
N VAL A 164 -2.50 -23.95 -7.56
CA VAL A 164 -2.53 -22.52 -7.20
C VAL A 164 -1.50 -22.29 -6.10
N PRO A 165 -0.23 -22.00 -6.45
CA PRO A 165 0.87 -21.85 -5.49
C PRO A 165 0.85 -20.54 -4.70
N SER A 166 -0.32 -19.93 -4.47
CA SER A 166 -0.47 -18.73 -3.64
C SER A 166 -0.82 -19.13 -2.21
N THR A 167 -0.01 -18.69 -1.26
CA THR A 167 -0.21 -18.89 0.18
C THR A 167 -0.12 -17.57 0.94
N ASP A 168 -0.92 -17.45 1.99
CA ASP A 168 -0.77 -16.40 2.99
C ASP A 168 0.22 -16.85 4.07
N THR A 169 1.48 -16.47 3.91
CA THR A 169 2.55 -16.85 4.85
C THR A 169 2.53 -16.04 6.15
N ASN A 170 1.82 -14.91 6.18
CA ASN A 170 1.70 -14.06 7.36
C ASN A 170 0.43 -14.40 8.16
N GLY A 171 -0.65 -14.74 7.47
CA GLY A 171 -1.97 -15.03 8.06
C GLY A 171 -2.86 -13.79 8.22
N HIS A 172 -2.33 -12.59 8.03
CA HIS A 172 -3.06 -11.34 8.21
C HIS A 172 -4.22 -11.19 7.21
N GLY A 173 -3.96 -11.36 5.91
CA GLY A 173 -4.98 -11.26 4.87
C GLY A 173 -6.10 -12.30 5.03
N THR A 174 -5.75 -13.52 5.45
CA THR A 174 -6.73 -14.57 5.79
C THR A 174 -7.63 -14.14 6.96
N ALA A 175 -7.04 -13.59 8.02
CA ALA A 175 -7.80 -13.10 9.18
C ALA A 175 -8.73 -11.93 8.81
N VAL A 176 -8.22 -10.97 8.03
CA VAL A 176 -8.99 -9.83 7.51
C VAL A 176 -10.17 -10.30 6.65
N ALA A 177 -9.93 -11.22 5.71
CA ALA A 177 -10.98 -11.81 4.88
C ALA A 177 -12.03 -12.57 5.71
N GLY A 178 -11.60 -13.27 6.77
CA GLY A 178 -12.50 -13.95 7.71
C GLY A 178 -13.44 -12.98 8.44
N ILE A 179 -12.89 -11.88 8.97
CA ILE A 179 -13.67 -10.81 9.61
C ILE A 179 -14.69 -10.23 8.63
N ALA A 180 -14.26 -9.91 7.41
CA ALA A 180 -15.12 -9.26 6.41
C ALA A 180 -16.20 -10.18 5.85
N ALA A 181 -15.87 -11.43 5.52
CA ALA A 181 -16.73 -12.28 4.69
C ALA A 181 -16.70 -13.78 5.03
N GLY A 182 -16.05 -14.23 6.10
CA GLY A 182 -16.06 -15.63 6.50
C GLY A 182 -17.48 -16.15 6.73
N ASN A 183 -17.86 -17.28 6.14
CA ASN A 183 -19.22 -17.83 6.30
C ASN A 183 -19.37 -18.71 7.55
N GLY A 184 -18.30 -18.88 8.33
CA GLY A 184 -18.28 -19.60 9.60
C GLY A 184 -18.40 -21.11 9.51
N ARG A 185 -18.32 -21.71 8.33
CA ARG A 185 -18.41 -23.17 8.14
C ARG A 185 -17.35 -23.95 8.91
N GLU A 186 -16.12 -23.46 8.98
CA GLU A 186 -15.04 -24.12 9.75
C GLU A 186 -15.39 -24.20 11.24
N SER A 187 -16.09 -23.17 11.73
CA SER A 187 -16.48 -23.02 13.14
C SER A 187 -17.89 -23.54 13.47
N ASN A 188 -18.56 -24.25 12.55
CA ASN A 188 -19.96 -24.65 12.67
C ASN A 188 -20.91 -23.48 12.99
N GLY A 189 -20.67 -22.32 12.39
CA GLY A 189 -21.47 -21.09 12.55
C GLY A 189 -21.11 -20.25 13.78
N GLY A 190 -20.06 -20.59 14.54
CA GLY A 190 -19.63 -19.82 15.71
C GLY A 190 -18.98 -18.47 15.37
N ASN A 191 -18.18 -18.44 14.29
CA ASN A 191 -17.40 -17.30 13.84
C ASN A 191 -17.82 -16.91 12.42
N ILE A 192 -18.83 -16.06 12.29
CA ILE A 192 -19.33 -15.56 11.00
C ILE A 192 -18.83 -14.13 10.81
N GLY A 193 -18.25 -13.85 9.64
CA GLY A 193 -17.85 -12.52 9.21
C GLY A 193 -19.04 -11.62 8.90
N VAL A 194 -18.77 -10.37 8.51
CA VAL A 194 -19.81 -9.36 8.30
C VAL A 194 -20.72 -9.66 7.10
N ALA A 195 -20.12 -10.05 5.97
CA ALA A 195 -20.78 -10.31 4.69
C ALA A 195 -20.57 -11.77 4.24
N PRO A 196 -21.20 -12.75 4.92
CA PRO A 196 -20.94 -14.18 4.73
C PRO A 196 -21.39 -14.77 3.39
N GLU A 197 -22.11 -14.01 2.55
CA GLU A 197 -22.50 -14.41 1.19
C GLU A 197 -21.86 -13.54 0.09
N ALA A 198 -20.92 -12.66 0.46
CA ALA A 198 -20.15 -11.91 -0.53
C ALA A 198 -19.15 -12.81 -1.28
N ASP A 199 -18.95 -12.48 -2.54
CA ASP A 199 -17.84 -13.03 -3.33
C ASP A 199 -16.54 -12.33 -2.96
N LEU A 200 -15.40 -13.00 -3.15
CA LEU A 200 -14.09 -12.48 -2.78
C LEU A 200 -13.20 -12.24 -3.99
N ILE A 201 -12.46 -11.13 -4.00
CA ILE A 201 -11.28 -10.94 -4.85
C ILE A 201 -10.09 -10.66 -3.95
N ILE A 202 -9.02 -11.40 -4.12
CA ILE A 202 -7.84 -11.31 -3.25
C ILE A 202 -6.66 -10.80 -4.06
N VAL A 203 -5.96 -9.80 -3.52
CA VAL A 203 -4.68 -9.33 -4.03
C VAL A 203 -3.65 -9.52 -2.93
N LYS A 204 -2.64 -10.33 -3.19
CA LYS A 204 -1.48 -10.43 -2.31
C LYS A 204 -0.45 -9.39 -2.71
N ALA A 205 -0.27 -8.40 -1.86
CA ALA A 205 0.68 -7.30 -2.02
C ALA A 205 1.93 -7.50 -1.16
N GLY A 206 3.10 -7.11 -1.66
CA GLY A 206 4.39 -7.17 -0.97
C GLY A 206 5.44 -8.02 -1.66
N THR A 207 6.67 -8.04 -1.15
CA THR A 207 7.78 -8.83 -1.73
C THR A 207 8.06 -10.10 -0.94
N ARG A 208 8.52 -11.15 -1.63
CA ARG A 208 8.96 -12.41 -1.00
C ARG A 208 10.13 -12.14 -0.05
N GLY A 209 10.03 -12.62 1.19
CA GLY A 209 11.20 -12.81 2.07
C GLY A 209 11.30 -11.89 3.28
N PHE A 210 10.49 -10.84 3.38
CA PHE A 210 10.42 -9.98 4.57
C PHE A 210 8.99 -9.86 5.04
N ALA A 211 8.77 -10.00 6.35
CA ALA A 211 7.45 -9.76 6.93
C ALA A 211 7.03 -8.30 6.68
N SER A 212 5.89 -8.12 6.01
CA SER A 212 5.09 -6.89 6.05
C SER A 212 5.70 -5.63 5.41
N PHE A 213 6.17 -5.72 4.16
CA PHE A 213 6.46 -4.54 3.33
C PHE A 213 5.78 -4.67 1.96
N ALA A 214 4.70 -3.93 1.76
CA ALA A 214 4.16 -3.62 0.43
C ALA A 214 4.45 -2.16 0.13
N ARG A 215 4.80 -1.81 -1.11
CA ARG A 215 4.91 -0.40 -1.50
C ARG A 215 3.54 0.11 -1.91
N ASN A 216 3.39 1.43 -1.87
CA ASN A 216 2.17 2.09 -2.32
C ASN A 216 1.83 1.76 -3.78
N THR A 217 2.83 1.51 -4.64
CA THR A 217 2.63 1.07 -6.03
C THR A 217 1.91 -0.28 -6.14
N GLU A 218 2.25 -1.26 -5.28
CA GLU A 218 1.52 -2.55 -5.23
C GLU A 218 0.05 -2.36 -4.87
N LEU A 219 -0.26 -1.47 -3.92
CA LEU A 219 -1.63 -1.16 -3.54
C LEU A 219 -2.37 -0.42 -4.65
N MET A 220 -1.74 0.57 -5.30
CA MET A 220 -2.35 1.30 -6.42
C MET A 220 -2.75 0.36 -7.56
N ARG A 221 -1.85 -0.57 -7.90
CA ARG A 221 -2.11 -1.65 -8.85
C ARG A 221 -3.26 -2.54 -8.41
N GLY A 222 -3.25 -2.96 -7.14
CA GLY A 222 -4.31 -3.76 -6.54
C GLY A 222 -5.68 -3.10 -6.65
N VAL A 223 -5.78 -1.80 -6.35
CA VAL A 223 -7.02 -1.02 -6.45
C VAL A 223 -7.54 -0.98 -7.88
N LYS A 224 -6.69 -0.65 -8.86
CA LYS A 224 -7.07 -0.69 -10.28
C LYS A 224 -7.63 -2.06 -10.65
N TYR A 225 -6.89 -3.11 -10.32
CA TYR A 225 -7.24 -4.48 -10.65
C TYR A 225 -8.62 -4.88 -10.12
N VAL A 226 -8.90 -4.64 -8.83
CA VAL A 226 -10.18 -5.05 -8.24
C VAL A 226 -11.36 -4.23 -8.75
N ILE A 227 -11.16 -2.94 -9.04
CA ILE A 227 -12.18 -2.08 -9.67
C ILE A 227 -12.51 -2.59 -11.08
N GLU A 228 -11.48 -2.90 -11.89
CA GLU A 228 -11.69 -3.41 -13.24
C GLU A 228 -12.38 -4.77 -13.25
N LYS A 229 -12.01 -5.69 -12.34
CA LYS A 229 -12.68 -6.98 -12.17
C LYS A 229 -14.13 -6.81 -11.73
N ALA A 230 -14.40 -5.95 -10.75
CA ALA A 230 -15.78 -5.67 -10.31
C ALA A 230 -16.65 -5.10 -11.43
N ARG A 231 -16.09 -4.23 -12.26
CA ARG A 231 -16.75 -3.70 -13.47
C ARG A 231 -17.03 -4.80 -14.49
N GLN A 232 -16.06 -5.67 -14.77
CA GLN A 232 -16.23 -6.82 -15.68
C GLN A 232 -17.31 -7.79 -15.18
N LEU A 233 -17.36 -8.01 -13.86
CA LEU A 233 -18.36 -8.85 -13.21
C LEU A 233 -19.73 -8.17 -13.04
N ASN A 234 -19.82 -6.86 -13.32
CA ASN A 234 -20.99 -6.01 -13.07
C ASN A 234 -21.50 -6.09 -11.61
N LYS A 235 -20.58 -6.10 -10.63
CA LYS A 235 -20.91 -6.18 -9.20
C LYS A 235 -20.42 -4.96 -8.41
N PRO A 236 -21.16 -4.48 -7.39
CA PRO A 236 -20.64 -3.51 -6.43
C PRO A 236 -19.42 -4.06 -5.68
N LEU A 237 -18.55 -3.17 -5.22
CA LEU A 237 -17.25 -3.52 -4.65
C LEU A 237 -17.01 -2.82 -3.30
N ALA A 238 -16.61 -3.58 -2.29
CA ALA A 238 -16.01 -3.04 -1.07
C ALA A 238 -14.53 -3.44 -1.04
N ILE A 239 -13.62 -2.47 -1.01
CA ILE A 239 -12.17 -2.69 -1.02
C ILE A 239 -11.64 -2.48 0.40
N ASN A 240 -11.00 -3.48 0.97
CA ASN A 240 -10.25 -3.35 2.22
C ASN A 240 -8.74 -3.40 1.92
N MET A 241 -8.01 -2.39 2.40
CA MET A 241 -6.55 -2.32 2.37
C MET A 241 -6.02 -2.10 3.79
N SER A 242 -5.64 -3.16 4.49
CA SER A 242 -5.26 -3.08 5.91
C SER A 242 -3.77 -2.76 6.11
N PHE A 243 -3.36 -1.66 5.49
CA PHE A 243 -2.00 -1.13 5.52
C PHE A 243 -1.97 0.31 6.02
N GLY A 244 -0.81 0.74 6.53
CA GLY A 244 -0.54 2.12 6.92
C GLY A 244 0.91 2.52 6.68
N MET A 245 1.15 3.84 6.58
CA MET A 245 2.48 4.44 6.47
C MET A 245 2.52 5.74 7.28
N ASN A 246 3.71 6.13 7.74
CA ASN A 246 3.96 7.43 8.41
C ASN A 246 4.84 8.36 7.56
N ASN A 247 5.26 7.92 6.38
CA ASN A 247 6.16 8.66 5.51
C ASN A 247 5.40 9.63 4.59
N ASN A 248 4.58 10.51 5.16
CA ASN A 248 3.80 11.49 4.39
C ASN A 248 3.39 12.72 5.22
N SER A 249 2.88 13.77 4.56
CA SER A 249 2.34 14.99 5.17
C SER A 249 1.07 14.74 6.00
N HIS A 250 0.34 13.66 5.68
CA HIS A 250 -0.99 13.31 6.18
C HIS A 250 -2.07 14.35 5.86
N ARG A 251 -1.90 15.14 4.79
CA ARG A 251 -2.86 16.18 4.37
C ARG A 251 -3.77 15.74 3.21
N GLY A 252 -3.57 14.56 2.65
CA GLY A 252 -4.33 14.09 1.49
C GLY A 252 -3.83 14.63 0.15
N ASP A 253 -2.59 15.11 0.10
CA ASP A 253 -1.98 15.74 -1.08
C ASP A 253 -1.01 14.83 -1.85
N SER A 254 -0.53 13.72 -1.28
CA SER A 254 0.35 12.80 -2.01
C SER A 254 -0.33 12.21 -3.25
N LEU A 255 0.46 11.76 -4.23
CA LEU A 255 -0.06 11.07 -5.42
C LEU A 255 -0.77 9.77 -5.03
N PHE A 256 -0.33 9.11 -3.97
CA PHE A 256 -1.02 7.93 -3.45
C PHE A 256 -2.41 8.29 -2.87
N GLU A 257 -2.51 9.31 -2.02
CA GLU A 257 -3.78 9.73 -1.41
C GLU A 257 -4.77 10.29 -2.43
N THR A 258 -4.28 11.11 -3.35
CA THR A 258 -5.10 11.68 -4.44
C THR A 258 -5.56 10.60 -5.42
N TYR A 259 -4.71 9.62 -5.75
CA TYR A 259 -5.12 8.45 -6.52
C TYR A 259 -6.26 7.68 -5.85
N LEU A 260 -6.15 7.38 -4.56
CA LEU A 260 -7.24 6.69 -3.84
C LEU A 260 -8.53 7.51 -3.80
N SER A 261 -8.42 8.82 -3.66
CA SER A 261 -9.57 9.74 -3.73
C SER A 261 -10.23 9.69 -5.10
N ASP A 262 -9.46 9.74 -6.18
CA ASP A 262 -9.97 9.64 -7.54
C ASP A 262 -10.60 8.26 -7.80
N MET A 263 -9.96 7.18 -7.33
CA MET A 263 -10.46 5.80 -7.45
C MET A 263 -11.74 5.56 -6.69
N SER A 264 -12.01 6.29 -5.60
CA SER A 264 -13.29 6.19 -4.88
C SER A 264 -14.49 6.61 -5.73
N THR A 265 -14.26 7.36 -6.82
CA THR A 265 -15.30 7.80 -7.77
C THR A 265 -15.47 6.84 -8.95
N GLU A 266 -14.59 5.86 -9.11
CA GLU A 266 -14.62 4.88 -10.19
C GLU A 266 -15.53 3.70 -9.88
N TRP A 267 -16.47 3.36 -10.76
CA TRP A 267 -17.40 2.24 -10.53
C TRP A 267 -18.20 2.36 -9.21
N LYS A 268 -19.02 1.36 -8.88
CA LYS A 268 -19.80 1.29 -7.64
C LYS A 268 -18.92 0.73 -6.51
N ASN A 269 -17.95 1.50 -6.04
CA ASN A 269 -16.99 1.05 -5.04
C ASN A 269 -17.03 1.85 -3.71
N CYS A 270 -16.50 1.23 -2.65
CA CYS A 270 -16.17 1.87 -1.39
C CYS A 270 -14.79 1.38 -0.93
N ILE A 271 -13.89 2.29 -0.57
CA ILE A 271 -12.54 1.98 -0.11
C ILE A 271 -12.47 2.16 1.41
N VAL A 272 -12.07 1.11 2.12
CA VAL A 272 -11.96 1.07 3.59
C VAL A 272 -10.50 0.88 3.97
N ILE A 273 -9.99 1.82 4.77
CA ILE A 273 -8.59 1.90 5.19
C ILE A 273 -8.56 2.07 6.72
N PRO A 274 -7.72 1.33 7.45
CA PRO A 274 -7.58 1.49 8.90
C PRO A 274 -6.84 2.79 9.26
N THR A 275 -7.08 3.31 10.46
CA THR A 275 -6.42 4.53 10.97
C THR A 275 -4.96 4.32 11.38
N GLY A 276 -4.46 3.08 11.31
CA GLY A 276 -3.10 2.72 11.72
C GLY A 276 -2.94 2.47 13.22
N ASN A 277 -1.79 1.87 13.57
CA ASN A 277 -1.45 1.43 14.93
C ASN A 277 -0.44 2.35 15.64
N ALA A 278 -0.13 3.52 15.06
CA ALA A 278 0.91 4.42 15.56
C ALA A 278 0.46 5.33 16.73
N GLY A 279 -0.82 5.26 17.14
CA GLY A 279 -1.43 6.21 18.09
C GLY A 279 -0.74 6.28 19.47
N SER A 280 -0.14 5.19 19.94
CA SER A 280 0.64 5.15 21.19
C SER A 280 2.10 4.74 20.96
N ALA A 281 2.59 4.80 19.72
CA ALA A 281 3.93 4.31 19.37
C ALA A 281 5.06 5.32 19.69
N GLY A 282 4.72 6.58 19.96
CA GLY A 282 5.71 7.63 20.20
C GLY A 282 6.50 8.04 18.94
N HIS A 283 5.97 7.75 17.75
CA HIS A 283 6.63 8.04 16.47
C HIS A 283 6.24 9.40 15.85
N HIS A 284 5.53 10.25 16.57
CA HIS A 284 5.05 11.53 16.06
C HIS A 284 5.28 12.65 17.07
N TYR A 285 5.85 13.76 16.58
CA TYR A 285 5.98 15.02 17.31
C TYR A 285 5.32 16.14 16.50
N TYR A 286 4.54 16.98 17.17
CA TYR A 286 4.00 18.21 16.60
C TYR A 286 4.36 19.39 17.50
N GLY A 287 4.71 20.51 16.89
CA GLY A 287 5.00 21.74 17.60
C GLY A 287 4.89 22.97 16.72
N THR A 288 4.72 24.11 17.37
CA THR A 288 4.83 25.44 16.74
C THR A 288 6.20 26.02 17.07
N LEU A 289 6.81 26.69 16.09
CA LEU A 289 8.06 27.42 16.22
C LEU A 289 7.79 28.91 16.02
N GLU A 290 8.28 29.75 16.93
CA GLU A 290 8.19 31.21 16.77
C GLU A 290 9.30 31.71 15.84
N SER A 291 9.05 32.82 15.15
CA SER A 291 10.04 33.41 14.24
C SER A 291 11.33 33.76 14.99
N ASN A 292 12.49 33.40 14.41
CA ASN A 292 13.82 33.57 15.01
C ASN A 292 14.03 32.87 16.36
N SER A 293 13.24 31.84 16.65
CA SER A 293 13.46 30.96 17.82
C SER A 293 14.05 29.62 17.40
N THR A 294 14.75 28.98 18.32
CA THR A 294 15.21 27.60 18.20
C THR A 294 14.45 26.75 19.22
N LYS A 295 14.06 25.54 18.80
CA LYS A 295 13.41 24.58 19.68
C LYS A 295 14.13 23.24 19.61
N ASP A 296 14.58 22.78 20.76
CA ASP A 296 15.20 21.47 20.89
C ASP A 296 14.12 20.38 20.97
N ILE A 297 14.26 19.35 20.15
CA ILE A 297 13.37 18.20 20.11
C ILE A 297 14.23 16.97 20.32
N GLU A 298 14.02 16.30 21.46
CA GLU A 298 14.72 15.07 21.79
C GLU A 298 13.95 13.85 21.27
N PHE A 299 14.68 12.88 20.75
CA PHE A 299 14.18 11.55 20.45
C PHE A 299 15.26 10.52 20.80
N PHE A 300 14.85 9.27 20.97
CA PHE A 300 15.76 8.17 21.26
C PHE A 300 15.59 7.04 20.25
N THR A 301 16.64 6.26 20.07
CA THR A 301 16.64 5.04 19.26
C THR A 301 16.87 3.83 20.17
N ILE A 302 16.43 2.65 19.74
CA ILE A 302 16.73 1.40 20.43
C ILE A 302 18.05 0.80 19.94
N GLU A 303 18.65 -0.07 20.76
CA GLU A 303 19.85 -0.82 20.39
C GLU A 303 19.56 -1.79 19.22
N GLY A 304 20.53 -1.97 18.32
CA GLY A 304 20.43 -2.89 17.18
C GLY A 304 19.74 -2.33 15.93
N LEU A 305 19.31 -1.07 15.93
CA LEU A 305 18.85 -0.39 14.73
C LEU A 305 20.04 -0.06 13.80
N ASN A 306 20.01 -0.63 12.59
CA ASN A 306 21.01 -0.35 11.57
C ASN A 306 20.64 0.85 10.69
N THR A 307 19.35 1.15 10.55
CA THR A 307 18.83 2.24 9.70
C THR A 307 17.47 2.70 10.23
N PHE A 308 17.19 4.00 10.13
CA PHE A 308 15.87 4.61 10.35
C PHE A 308 15.79 5.92 9.57
N TYR A 309 14.57 6.42 9.37
CA TYR A 309 14.32 7.72 8.75
C TYR A 309 13.52 8.64 9.69
N ILE A 310 13.64 9.95 9.45
CA ILE A 310 12.78 10.97 10.05
C ILE A 310 12.23 11.81 8.90
N SER A 311 10.90 11.92 8.82
CA SER A 311 10.22 12.86 7.94
C SER A 311 9.81 14.10 8.75
N MET A 312 10.05 15.29 8.20
CA MET A 312 9.66 16.55 8.82
C MET A 312 8.86 17.38 7.81
N TRP A 313 7.70 17.85 8.24
CA TRP A 313 6.80 18.64 7.43
C TRP A 313 6.56 20.01 8.06
N LYS A 314 6.47 21.03 7.21
CA LYS A 314 6.26 22.44 7.59
C LYS A 314 5.20 23.07 6.68
N ASN A 315 4.66 24.22 7.05
CA ASN A 315 3.87 24.97 6.07
C ASN A 315 4.79 25.50 4.96
N PHE A 316 4.26 25.61 3.74
CA PHE A 316 5.04 26.06 2.58
C PHE A 316 5.62 27.47 2.77
N VAL A 317 4.92 28.34 3.51
CA VAL A 317 5.35 29.71 3.81
C VAL A 317 6.48 29.79 4.84
N ASP A 318 6.66 28.76 5.66
CA ASP A 318 7.65 28.77 6.73
C ASP A 318 9.04 28.52 6.15
N THR A 319 10.03 29.29 6.57
CA THR A 319 11.45 28.97 6.32
C THR A 319 12.05 28.46 7.61
N LEU A 320 12.55 27.23 7.59
CA LEU A 320 13.19 26.61 8.74
C LEU A 320 14.54 26.03 8.37
N SER A 321 15.40 26.01 9.38
CA SER A 321 16.66 25.28 9.35
C SER A 321 16.62 24.21 10.43
N VAL A 322 17.29 23.09 10.18
CA VAL A 322 17.37 21.94 11.08
C VAL A 322 18.83 21.65 11.39
N GLU A 323 19.10 21.25 12.62
CA GLU A 323 20.39 20.69 13.03
C GLU A 323 20.13 19.37 13.73
N LEU A 324 20.91 18.34 13.40
CA LEU A 324 20.85 17.07 14.10
C LEU A 324 22.07 16.96 15.01
N VAL A 325 21.80 16.87 16.31
CA VAL A 325 22.83 16.71 17.34
C VAL A 325 22.85 15.25 17.78
N PHE A 326 24.02 14.63 17.69
CA PHE A 326 24.25 13.22 18.00
C PHE A 326 24.48 13.04 19.50
N PRO A 327 24.28 11.83 20.07
CA PRO A 327 24.46 11.60 21.51
C PRO A 327 25.83 11.99 22.07
N GLY A 328 26.89 11.95 21.25
CA GLY A 328 28.23 12.39 21.61
C GLY A 328 28.48 13.91 21.49
N GLY A 329 27.47 14.71 21.19
CA GLY A 329 27.55 16.16 20.99
C GLY A 329 28.04 16.59 19.59
N ALA A 330 28.37 15.64 18.71
CA ALA A 330 28.66 15.96 17.31
C ALA A 330 27.42 16.50 16.61
N SER A 331 27.60 17.44 15.67
CA SER A 331 26.51 18.09 14.96
C SER A 331 26.58 17.81 13.46
N SER A 332 25.42 17.68 12.82
CA SER A 332 25.30 17.67 11.35
C SER A 332 25.59 19.03 10.71
N GLY A 333 25.69 20.09 11.52
CA GLY A 333 25.66 21.49 11.12
C GLY A 333 24.28 21.90 10.61
N ILE A 334 24.02 23.21 10.58
CA ILE A 334 22.74 23.75 10.11
C ILE A 334 22.45 23.28 8.68
N ILE A 335 21.24 22.75 8.48
CA ILE A 335 20.66 22.36 7.19
C ILE A 335 19.50 23.32 6.93
N GLY A 336 19.58 24.05 5.83
CA GLY A 336 18.50 24.93 5.37
C GLY A 336 18.26 24.75 3.88
N ILE A 337 17.50 25.67 3.28
CA ILE A 337 17.09 25.59 1.87
C ILE A 337 18.23 25.47 0.85
N GLU A 338 19.41 26.02 1.19
CA GLU A 338 20.62 25.94 0.37
C GLU A 338 21.22 24.53 0.33
N SER A 339 20.87 23.68 1.30
CA SER A 339 21.38 22.32 1.49
C SER A 339 20.36 21.27 1.01
N GLN A 340 19.98 21.31 -0.28
CA GLN A 340 18.97 20.38 -0.83
C GLN A 340 19.31 18.91 -0.58
N ILE A 341 20.59 18.55 -0.69
CA ILE A 341 21.13 17.24 -0.30
C ILE A 341 22.35 17.48 0.57
N LYS A 342 22.37 16.91 1.77
CA LYS A 342 23.53 16.97 2.67
C LYS A 342 23.87 15.57 3.17
N ASN A 343 25.08 15.12 2.85
CA ASN A 343 25.64 13.89 3.38
C ASN A 343 26.60 14.21 4.52
N VAL A 344 26.35 13.64 5.69
CA VAL A 344 27.19 13.81 6.88
C VAL A 344 27.60 12.43 7.38
N ARG A 345 28.89 12.25 7.64
CA ARG A 345 29.42 11.04 8.26
C ARG A 345 29.99 11.37 9.63
N ILE A 346 29.42 10.77 10.67
CA ILE A 346 29.83 10.97 12.07
C ILE A 346 30.09 9.60 12.67
N GLY A 347 31.37 9.27 12.85
CA GLY A 347 31.79 7.93 13.26
C GLY A 347 31.36 6.86 12.25
N ASN A 348 30.56 5.90 12.73
CA ASN A 348 29.95 4.83 11.93
C ASN A 348 28.56 5.16 11.38
N VAL A 349 27.99 6.33 11.72
CA VAL A 349 26.68 6.75 11.23
C VAL A 349 26.84 7.56 9.94
N GLN A 350 26.08 7.19 8.93
CA GLN A 350 25.89 7.97 7.71
C GLN A 350 24.50 8.60 7.77
N LEU A 351 24.46 9.92 7.68
CA LEU A 351 23.24 10.72 7.62
C LEU A 351 23.12 11.33 6.21
N THR A 352 22.01 11.06 5.55
CA THR A 352 21.60 11.72 4.31
C THR A 352 20.39 12.59 4.63
N VAL A 353 20.51 13.90 4.41
CA VAL A 353 19.41 14.85 4.60
C VAL A 353 18.95 15.35 3.26
N LEU A 354 17.64 15.34 3.05
CA LEU A 354 16.99 15.88 1.88
C LEU A 354 16.07 17.02 2.31
N TYR A 355 16.34 18.21 1.79
CA TYR A 355 15.56 19.40 2.06
C TYR A 355 14.78 19.78 0.80
N GLY A 356 13.45 19.72 0.89
CA GLY A 356 12.54 20.15 -0.16
C GLY A 356 11.57 21.21 0.34
N GLN A 357 10.96 21.94 -0.60
CA GLN A 357 9.80 22.78 -0.30
C GLN A 357 8.53 21.95 -0.51
N PRO A 358 7.52 22.05 0.40
CA PRO A 358 6.22 21.46 0.15
C PRO A 358 5.63 21.95 -1.17
N THR A 359 4.94 21.07 -1.88
CA THR A 359 4.34 21.34 -3.20
C THR A 359 2.86 20.97 -3.15
N HIS A 360 2.14 21.11 -4.26
CA HIS A 360 0.73 20.68 -4.29
C HIS A 360 0.59 19.16 -4.06
N TYR A 361 1.62 18.37 -4.36
CA TYR A 361 1.59 16.91 -4.24
C TYR A 361 2.52 16.36 -3.15
N SER A 362 2.94 17.21 -2.19
CA SER A 362 3.88 16.82 -1.13
C SER A 362 3.76 17.69 0.11
#